data_AF-A0A849DRN6-F1
#
_entry.id   AF-A0A849DRN6-F1
#
_cell.length_a   1.000
_cell.length_b   1.000
_cell.length_c   1.000
_cell.angle_alpha   90.00
_cell.angle_beta   90.00
_cell.angle_gamma   90.00
#
_symmetry.space_group_name_H-M   'P 1'
#
loop_
_entity.id
_entity.type
_entity.pdbx_description
1 polymer ?
#
loop_
_entity_poly.entity_id
_entity_poly.type
_entity_poly.pdbx_seq_one_letter_code
_entity_poly.pdbx_strand_id
1 'polypeptide(L)'
;ACCVSGWSDHAVRRWDAATGDPVGRPMTGHTDPVAALAVGQLNGQEVIVSGSDDRTVRVWDAATGDPVGQPLTGHTGAVTTVAIGQWRGRPAVVSGSRDGTVRFWNSGPGEPERLGLIQLDSPVTGLVPASPTNVVVATEAAVVSLESLPR
;
A
#
# COMPACT_ATOMS: atom_id res chain seq x y z
N ALA A 1 -3.39 -13.58 -16.36
CA ALA A 1 -2.94 -12.42 -15.56
C ALA A 1 -4.17 -11.77 -14.96
N CYS A 2 -4.11 -11.21 -13.76
CA CYS A 2 -5.21 -10.44 -13.19
C CYS A 2 -4.83 -8.95 -13.13
N CYS A 3 -5.83 -8.07 -13.24
CA CYS A 3 -5.66 -6.64 -12.95
C CYS A 3 -6.54 -6.25 -11.77
N VAL A 4 -6.14 -5.19 -11.08
CA VAL A 4 -6.85 -4.64 -9.92
C VAL A 4 -7.21 -3.19 -10.16
N SER A 5 -8.37 -2.79 -9.69
CA SER A 5 -8.85 -1.41 -9.78
C SER A 5 -9.51 -0.98 -8.48
N GLY A 6 -9.43 0.31 -8.15
CA GLY A 6 -10.17 0.93 -7.06
C GLY A 6 -10.53 2.36 -7.46
N TRP A 7 -11.67 2.87 -7.01
CA TRP A 7 -12.08 4.27 -7.24
C TRP A 7 -13.15 4.72 -6.22
N SER A 8 -14.21 5.40 -6.69
CA SER A 8 -15.04 6.35 -5.95
C SER A 8 -16.20 5.68 -5.23
N ASP A 9 -16.40 4.40 -5.49
CA ASP A 9 -17.29 3.55 -4.71
C ASP A 9 -16.56 2.84 -3.57
N HIS A 10 -15.32 3.24 -3.31
CA HIS A 10 -14.49 2.84 -2.16
C HIS A 10 -14.11 1.35 -2.16
N ALA A 11 -14.42 0.62 -3.25
CA ALA A 11 -14.17 -0.80 -3.35
C ALA A 11 -12.96 -1.09 -4.25
N VAL A 12 -12.22 -2.13 -3.90
CA VAL A 12 -11.19 -2.71 -4.76
C VAL A 12 -11.79 -3.91 -5.50
N ARG A 13 -11.48 -4.05 -6.78
CA ARG A 13 -11.96 -5.13 -7.64
C ARG A 13 -10.81 -5.81 -8.35
N ARG A 14 -10.98 -7.10 -8.61
CA ARG A 14 -10.09 -7.92 -9.44
C ARG A 14 -10.80 -8.27 -10.73
N TRP A 15 -10.01 -8.40 -11.77
CA TRP A 15 -10.48 -8.76 -13.10
C TRP A 15 -9.53 -9.78 -13.71
N ASP A 16 -10.08 -10.69 -14.51
CA ASP A 16 -9.27 -11.51 -15.38
C ASP A 16 -8.83 -10.65 -16.57
N ALA A 17 -7.52 -10.49 -16.76
CA ALA A 17 -7.00 -9.56 -17.75
C ALA A 17 -7.16 -10.04 -19.20
N ALA A 18 -7.46 -11.33 -19.41
CA ALA A 18 -7.66 -11.87 -20.76
C ALA A 18 -9.10 -11.68 -21.23
N THR A 19 -10.07 -11.79 -20.33
CA THR A 19 -11.50 -11.72 -20.62
C THR A 19 -12.11 -10.37 -20.29
N GLY A 20 -11.54 -9.64 -19.31
CA GLY A 20 -12.14 -8.44 -18.73
C GLY A 20 -13.23 -8.73 -17.71
N ASP A 21 -13.47 -10.00 -17.37
CA ASP A 21 -14.52 -10.38 -16.44
C ASP A 21 -14.10 -10.14 -14.97
N PRO A 22 -15.02 -9.72 -14.10
CA PRO A 22 -14.74 -9.55 -12.68
C PRO A 22 -14.44 -10.89 -12.01
N VAL A 23 -13.44 -10.92 -11.13
CA VAL A 23 -13.01 -12.11 -10.39
C VAL A 23 -13.32 -11.92 -8.90
N GLY A 24 -14.18 -12.80 -8.36
CA GLY A 24 -14.57 -12.77 -6.95
C GLY A 24 -15.45 -11.56 -6.60
N ARG A 25 -15.60 -11.31 -5.30
CA ARG A 25 -16.39 -10.18 -4.77
C ARG A 25 -15.56 -8.90 -4.69
N PRO A 26 -16.18 -7.70 -4.78
CA PRO A 26 -15.51 -6.46 -4.43
C PRO A 26 -15.00 -6.50 -2.98
N MET A 27 -13.76 -6.07 -2.80
CA MET A 27 -13.14 -5.86 -1.49
C MET A 27 -13.61 -4.53 -0.94
N THR A 28 -14.37 -4.56 0.16
CA THR A 28 -15.04 -3.39 0.74
C THR A 28 -14.55 -3.10 2.16
N GLY A 29 -14.60 -1.83 2.55
CA GLY A 29 -14.24 -1.41 3.90
C GLY A 29 -13.65 -0.01 3.97
N HIS A 30 -13.06 0.49 2.87
CA HIS A 30 -12.69 1.90 2.79
C HIS A 30 -13.94 2.79 2.84
N THR A 31 -13.81 3.96 3.47
CA THR A 31 -14.93 4.91 3.63
C THR A 31 -14.85 6.09 2.69
N ASP A 32 -13.75 6.22 1.94
CA ASP A 32 -13.49 7.25 0.94
C ASP A 32 -12.79 6.61 -0.28
N PRO A 33 -12.59 7.34 -1.39
CA PRO A 33 -12.00 6.78 -2.61
C PRO A 33 -10.68 6.04 -2.40
N VAL A 34 -10.49 4.96 -3.15
CA VAL A 34 -9.21 4.24 -3.21
C VAL A 34 -8.32 4.93 -4.23
N ALA A 35 -7.21 5.51 -3.77
CA ALA A 35 -6.30 6.30 -4.58
C ALA A 35 -5.07 5.52 -5.05
N ALA A 36 -4.71 4.43 -4.36
CA ALA A 36 -3.49 3.68 -4.64
C ALA A 36 -3.69 2.18 -4.50
N LEU A 37 -3.02 1.40 -5.36
CA LEU A 37 -3.04 -0.06 -5.34
C LEU A 37 -1.65 -0.64 -5.58
N ALA A 38 -1.35 -1.75 -4.92
CA ALA A 38 -0.21 -2.61 -5.21
C ALA A 38 -0.61 -4.09 -5.12
N VAL A 39 0.04 -4.93 -5.93
CA VAL A 39 -0.12 -6.39 -5.88
C VAL A 39 1.25 -7.01 -5.70
N GLY A 40 1.37 -8.04 -4.88
CA GLY A 40 2.60 -8.79 -4.75
C GLY A 40 2.59 -9.75 -3.57
N GLN A 41 3.77 -10.15 -3.13
CA GLN A 41 3.96 -11.17 -2.10
C GLN A 41 4.38 -10.53 -0.79
N LEU A 42 3.66 -10.81 0.28
CA LEU A 42 4.00 -10.38 1.63
C LEU A 42 4.02 -11.61 2.56
N ASN A 43 5.16 -11.87 3.19
CA ASN A 43 5.37 -13.04 4.05
C ASN A 43 5.01 -14.38 3.38
N GLY A 44 5.18 -14.47 2.06
CA GLY A 44 4.86 -15.68 1.26
C GLY A 44 3.39 -15.81 0.87
N GLN A 45 2.55 -14.82 1.18
CA GLN A 45 1.15 -14.75 0.78
C GLN A 45 0.96 -13.69 -0.30
N GLU A 46 0.22 -14.03 -1.36
CA GLU A 46 -0.14 -13.08 -2.40
C GLU A 46 -1.21 -12.14 -1.84
N VAL A 47 -0.93 -10.83 -1.90
CA VAL A 47 -1.80 -9.80 -1.33
C VAL A 47 -2.03 -8.67 -2.31
N ILE A 48 -3.16 -8.01 -2.13
CA ILE A 48 -3.47 -6.71 -2.70
C ILE A 48 -3.39 -5.69 -1.58
N VAL A 49 -2.74 -4.56 -1.81
CA VAL A 49 -2.68 -3.45 -0.86
C VAL A 49 -3.41 -2.26 -1.46
N SER A 50 -4.25 -1.60 -0.67
CA SER A 50 -4.94 -0.37 -1.08
C SER A 50 -4.68 0.78 -0.12
N GLY A 51 -4.45 1.96 -0.68
CA GLY A 51 -4.40 3.24 0.03
C GLY A 51 -5.58 4.12 -0.37
N SER A 52 -6.17 4.82 0.59
CA SER A 52 -7.38 5.61 0.40
C SER A 52 -7.28 7.01 0.99
N ASP A 53 -8.17 7.88 0.49
CA ASP A 53 -8.45 9.19 1.05
C ASP A 53 -8.99 9.13 2.49
N ASP A 54 -9.46 7.96 2.94
CA ASP A 54 -9.86 7.71 4.34
C ASP A 54 -8.66 7.61 5.30
N ARG A 55 -7.45 7.83 4.77
CA ARG A 55 -6.17 7.87 5.47
C ARG A 55 -5.74 6.51 6.02
N THR A 56 -6.36 5.43 5.55
CA THR A 56 -5.99 4.07 5.91
C THR A 56 -5.30 3.36 4.74
N VAL A 57 -4.48 2.38 5.11
CA VAL A 57 -4.02 1.34 4.18
C VAL A 57 -4.72 0.05 4.56
N ARG A 58 -5.16 -0.74 3.59
CA ARG A 58 -5.74 -2.07 3.81
C ARG A 58 -4.97 -3.11 3.01
N VAL A 59 -4.88 -4.30 3.59
CA VAL A 59 -4.26 -5.47 2.97
C VAL A 59 -5.34 -6.52 2.78
N TRP A 60 -5.37 -7.12 1.60
CA TRP A 60 -6.37 -8.10 1.20
C TRP A 60 -5.66 -9.36 0.74
N ASP A 61 -6.21 -10.51 1.09
CA ASP A 61 -5.77 -11.78 0.56
C ASP A 61 -6.15 -11.83 -0.94
N ALA A 62 -5.15 -12.00 -1.80
CA ALA A 62 -5.37 -11.90 -3.24
C ALA A 62 -6.21 -13.05 -3.80
N ALA A 63 -6.31 -14.19 -3.11
CA ALA A 63 -7.10 -15.32 -3.59
C ALA A 63 -8.59 -15.14 -3.26
N THR A 64 -8.89 -14.80 -2.00
CA THR A 64 -10.24 -14.75 -1.42
C THR A 64 -10.88 -13.37 -1.47
N GLY A 65 -10.07 -12.30 -1.49
CA GLY A 65 -10.53 -10.92 -1.30
C GLY A 65 -10.87 -10.58 0.15
N ASP A 66 -10.49 -11.41 1.11
CA ASP A 66 -10.73 -11.16 2.53
C ASP A 66 -9.68 -10.19 3.09
N PRO A 67 -10.04 -9.30 4.04
CA PRO A 67 -9.07 -8.43 4.69
C PRO A 67 -8.06 -9.24 5.52
N VAL A 68 -6.78 -8.89 5.38
CA VAL A 68 -5.68 -9.45 6.18
C VAL A 68 -5.41 -8.50 7.33
N GLY A 69 -6.00 -8.79 8.48
CA GLY A 69 -5.88 -7.98 9.69
C GLY A 69 -6.72 -6.69 9.67
N GLN A 70 -6.43 -5.79 10.61
CA GLN A 70 -7.09 -4.49 10.70
C GLN A 70 -6.49 -3.46 9.72
N PRO A 71 -7.20 -2.37 9.39
CA PRO A 71 -6.64 -1.27 8.62
C PRO A 71 -5.39 -0.70 9.27
N LEU A 72 -4.37 -0.38 8.47
CA LEU A 72 -3.16 0.29 8.93
C LEU A 72 -3.49 1.78 9.09
N THR A 73 -3.57 2.24 10.33
CA THR A 73 -4.01 3.59 10.68
C THR A 73 -2.85 4.49 11.13
N GLY A 74 -3.06 5.80 11.03
CA GLY A 74 -2.21 6.81 11.64
C GLY A 74 -1.71 7.88 10.68
N HIS A 75 -1.91 7.73 9.37
CA HIS A 75 -1.76 8.86 8.44
C HIS A 75 -2.79 9.95 8.77
N THR A 76 -2.38 11.20 8.67
CA THR A 76 -3.27 12.36 8.91
C THR A 76 -3.77 13.00 7.62
N GLY A 77 -3.34 12.48 6.47
CA GLY A 77 -3.79 12.87 5.14
C GLY A 77 -4.02 11.65 4.25
N ALA A 78 -4.60 11.87 3.07
CA ALA A 78 -4.89 10.82 2.09
C ALA A 78 -3.66 9.98 1.76
N VAL A 79 -3.82 8.65 1.67
CA VAL A 79 -2.76 7.76 1.20
C VAL A 79 -2.76 7.77 -0.31
N THR A 80 -1.73 8.38 -0.89
CA THR A 80 -1.63 8.66 -2.34
C THR A 80 -0.91 7.56 -3.11
N THR A 81 -0.13 6.74 -2.41
CA THR A 81 0.69 5.70 -3.04
C THR A 81 1.00 4.59 -2.05
N VAL A 82 1.01 3.35 -2.55
CA VAL A 82 1.37 2.17 -1.78
C VAL A 82 2.29 1.27 -2.60
N ALA A 83 3.15 0.54 -1.91
CA ALA A 83 4.03 -0.45 -2.51
C ALA A 83 4.28 -1.62 -1.55
N ILE A 84 4.73 -2.74 -2.10
CA ILE A 84 5.31 -3.84 -1.32
C ILE A 84 6.82 -3.73 -1.43
N GLY A 85 7.49 -3.71 -0.28
CA GLY A 85 8.94 -3.54 -0.19
C GLY A 85 9.49 -4.28 1.02
N GLN A 86 10.62 -3.79 1.54
CA GLN A 86 11.19 -4.29 2.78
C GLN A 86 11.57 -3.16 3.73
N TRP A 87 11.45 -3.43 5.03
CA TRP A 87 11.99 -2.60 6.09
C TRP A 87 13.07 -3.38 6.85
N ARG A 88 14.32 -2.92 6.77
CA ARG A 88 15.48 -3.59 7.41
C ARG A 88 15.59 -5.08 7.06
N GLY A 89 15.32 -5.41 5.79
CA GLY A 89 15.39 -6.78 5.26
C GLY A 89 14.18 -7.66 5.57
N ARG A 90 13.08 -7.11 6.09
CA ARG A 90 11.82 -7.81 6.33
C ARG A 90 10.75 -7.33 5.37
N PRO A 91 9.92 -8.20 4.77
CA PRO A 91 8.79 -7.78 3.94
C PRO A 91 7.91 -6.76 4.67
N ALA A 92 7.53 -5.69 3.99
CA ALA A 92 6.74 -4.62 4.56
C ALA A 92 5.81 -4.00 3.52
N VAL A 93 4.68 -3.50 3.98
CA VAL A 93 3.89 -2.54 3.20
C VAL A 93 4.52 -1.16 3.37
N VAL A 94 4.64 -0.42 2.27
CA VAL A 94 5.11 0.97 2.26
C VAL A 94 3.97 1.86 1.79
N SER A 95 3.70 2.95 2.49
CA SER A 95 2.68 3.94 2.11
C SER A 95 3.22 5.35 2.14
N GLY A 96 2.82 6.15 1.15
CA GLY A 96 3.08 7.58 1.06
C GLY A 96 1.76 8.35 1.17
N SER A 97 1.78 9.51 1.83
CA SER A 97 0.58 10.28 2.10
C SER A 97 0.78 11.78 1.86
N ARG A 98 -0.36 12.47 1.68
CA ARG A 98 -0.45 13.93 1.70
C ARG A 98 -0.03 14.56 3.04
N ASP A 99 0.09 13.78 4.11
CA ASP A 99 0.66 14.25 5.37
C ASP A 99 2.19 14.42 5.33
N GLY A 100 2.82 14.14 4.19
CA GLY A 100 4.26 14.28 3.99
C GLY A 100 5.07 13.17 4.64
N THR A 101 4.45 12.05 4.99
CA THR A 101 5.13 10.90 5.57
C THR A 101 5.17 9.70 4.62
N VAL A 102 6.29 8.98 4.66
CA VAL A 102 6.39 7.60 4.21
C VAL A 102 6.39 6.70 5.42
N ARG A 103 5.54 5.67 5.42
CA ARG A 103 5.40 4.72 6.53
C ARG A 103 5.64 3.31 6.08
N PHE A 104 6.23 2.53 6.98
CA PHE A 104 6.51 1.11 6.78
C PHE A 104 5.71 0.33 7.79
N TRP A 105 5.09 -0.75 7.34
CA TRP A 105 4.16 -1.53 8.15
C TRP A 105 4.50 -3.01 8.08
N ASN A 106 4.37 -3.66 9.23
CA ASN A 106 4.23 -5.10 9.30
C ASN A 106 2.76 -5.44 9.19
N SER A 107 2.40 -6.31 8.25
CA SER A 107 1.08 -6.91 8.20
C SER A 107 1.21 -8.43 8.12
N GLY A 108 0.59 -9.08 9.10
CA GLY A 108 0.49 -10.54 9.26
C GLY A 108 -0.74 -10.84 10.12
N PRO A 109 -0.97 -12.10 10.53
CA PRO A 109 -2.17 -12.53 11.26
C PRO A 109 -2.35 -11.94 12.69
N GLY A 110 -1.60 -10.90 13.04
CA GLY A 110 -1.69 -10.17 14.30
C GLY A 110 -2.14 -8.71 14.12
N GLU A 111 -1.98 -7.88 15.15
CA GLU A 111 -2.25 -6.45 15.02
C GLU A 111 -1.24 -5.80 14.07
N PRO A 112 -1.71 -4.93 13.15
CA PRO A 112 -0.83 -4.20 12.27
C PRO A 112 0.09 -3.26 13.06
N GLU A 113 1.39 -3.33 12.79
CA GLU A 113 2.39 -2.51 13.49
C GLU A 113 3.10 -1.56 12.51
N ARG A 114 3.22 -0.29 12.89
CA ARG A 114 4.07 0.67 12.17
C ARG A 114 5.53 0.41 12.53
N LEU A 115 6.28 -0.12 11.57
CA LEU A 115 7.70 -0.43 11.70
C LEU A 115 8.61 0.80 11.63
N GLY A 116 8.18 1.83 10.90
CA GLY A 116 8.99 3.02 10.66
C GLY A 116 8.20 4.16 10.04
N LEU A 117 8.73 5.38 10.18
CA LEU A 117 8.20 6.60 9.60
C LEU A 117 9.35 7.49 9.14
N ILE A 118 9.20 8.07 7.95
CA ILE A 118 10.09 9.09 7.41
C ILE A 118 9.25 10.32 7.11
N GLN A 119 9.63 11.45 7.69
CA GLN A 119 9.02 12.77 7.47
C GLN A 119 9.76 13.45 6.32
N LEU A 120 9.04 13.91 5.30
CA LEU A 120 9.59 14.57 4.11
C LEU A 120 9.13 16.02 3.95
N ASP A 121 8.28 16.52 4.85
CA ASP A 121 7.74 17.90 4.88
C ASP A 121 7.13 18.40 3.56
N SER A 122 6.80 17.47 2.64
CA SER A 122 6.12 17.71 1.37
C SER A 122 5.23 16.51 1.05
N PRO A 123 4.00 16.71 0.54
CA PRO A 123 3.10 15.63 0.17
C PRO A 123 3.77 14.59 -0.72
N VAL A 124 3.66 13.32 -0.34
CA VAL A 124 4.18 12.21 -1.14
C VAL A 124 3.22 11.96 -2.30
N THR A 125 3.74 11.84 -3.51
CA THR A 125 2.95 11.66 -4.75
C THR A 125 3.24 10.33 -5.44
N GLY A 126 4.36 9.68 -5.14
CA GLY A 126 4.71 8.38 -5.70
C GLY A 126 5.77 7.63 -4.91
N LEU A 127 5.67 6.30 -4.93
CA LEU A 127 6.66 5.38 -4.38
C LEU A 127 7.01 4.33 -5.43
N VAL A 128 8.31 4.11 -5.64
CA VAL A 128 8.81 3.04 -6.51
C VAL A 128 9.86 2.23 -5.74
N PRO A 129 9.62 0.93 -5.50
CA PRO A 129 10.67 0.04 -5.04
C PRO A 129 11.78 0.01 -6.09
N ALA A 130 12.97 0.51 -5.74
CA ALA A 130 14.13 0.54 -6.64
C ALA A 130 15.06 -0.67 -6.40
N SER A 131 15.06 -1.20 -5.18
CA SER A 131 15.77 -2.43 -4.81
C SER A 131 15.12 -3.03 -3.56
N PRO A 132 15.55 -4.21 -3.09
CA PRO A 132 15.08 -4.77 -1.81
C PRO A 132 15.29 -3.83 -0.62
N THR A 133 16.23 -2.90 -0.69
CA THR A 133 16.62 -2.00 0.41
C THR A 133 16.42 -0.52 0.09
N ASN A 134 15.92 -0.18 -1.10
CA ASN A 134 15.79 1.21 -1.55
C ASN A 134 14.41 1.46 -2.13
N VAL A 135 13.80 2.56 -1.70
CA VAL A 135 12.56 3.09 -2.26
C VAL A 135 12.82 4.51 -2.75
N VAL A 136 12.49 4.77 -4.02
CA VAL A 136 12.48 6.12 -4.57
C VAL A 136 11.12 6.74 -4.27
N VAL A 137 11.15 7.94 -3.70
CA VAL A 137 9.97 8.69 -3.29
C VAL A 137 9.86 9.95 -4.11
N ALA A 138 8.73 10.16 -4.76
CA ALA A 138 8.35 11.43 -5.34
C ALA A 138 7.49 12.21 -4.35
N THR A 139 7.82 13.49 -4.17
CA THR A 139 7.02 14.46 -3.43
C THR A 139 6.60 15.59 -4.36
N GLU A 140 5.72 16.47 -3.93
CA GLU A 140 5.39 17.68 -4.70
C GLU A 140 6.59 18.61 -4.88
N ALA A 141 7.56 18.59 -3.96
CA ALA A 141 8.73 19.46 -4.00
C ALA A 141 9.93 18.85 -4.76
N ALA A 142 10.15 17.54 -4.65
CA ALA A 142 11.35 16.87 -5.16
C ALA A 142 11.20 15.34 -5.24
N VAL A 143 12.19 14.68 -5.87
CA VAL A 143 12.38 13.22 -5.80
C VAL A 143 13.53 12.93 -4.84
N VAL A 144 13.32 12.00 -3.91
CA VAL A 144 14.28 11.60 -2.88
C VAL A 144 14.48 10.08 -2.94
N SER A 145 15.74 9.62 -2.92
CA SER A 145 16.06 8.20 -2.77
C SER A 145 16.20 7.88 -1.28
N LEU A 146 15.42 6.92 -0.78
CA LEU A 146 15.48 6.48 0.62
C LEU A 146 16.11 5.10 0.69
N GLU A 147 17.39 5.08 1.06
CA GLU A 147 18.11 3.84 1.35
C GLU A 147 17.85 3.41 2.78
N SER A 148 17.52 2.13 2.99
CA SER A 148 17.53 1.57 4.34
C SER A 148 18.98 1.53 4.82
N LEU A 149 19.29 2.25 5.91
CA LEU A 149 20.61 2.21 6.52
C LEU A 149 21.02 0.74 6.78
N PRO A 150 22.26 0.33 6.43
CA PRO A 150 22.76 -1.00 6.77
C PRO A 150 22.76 -1.21 8.29
N ARG A 151 22.66 -2.49 8.68
CA ARG A 151 22.52 -2.95 10.07
C ARG A 151 23.55 -2.36 11.03
#